data_AF-A0A838DCA5-F1
#
_entry.id   AF-A0A838DCA5-F1
#
_cell.length_a   1.000
_cell.length_b   1.000
_cell.length_c   1.000
_cell.angle_alpha   90.00
_cell.angle_beta   90.00
_cell.angle_gamma   90.00
#
_symmetry.space_group_name_H-M   'P 1'
#
loop_
_entity.id
_entity.type
_entity.pdbx_description
1 polymer ?
#
loop_
_entity_poly.entity_id
_entity_poly.type
_entity_poly.pdbx_seq_one_letter_code
_entity_poly.pdbx_strand_id
1 'polypeptide(L)'
;MKYRSRTEIVAMVLEAANGGATKTKIMYKAFLSYAQLKEYLSVLIENDLIEYIEGSVYKTTQKGLVFLKMNSEIEELLATPTRNYKTIIN
;
A
#
# COMPACT_ATOMS: atom_id res chain seq x y z
N MET A 1 17.14 -10.85 1.69
CA MET A 1 16.51 -9.53 1.52
C MET A 1 15.09 -9.77 1.00
N LYS A 2 14.05 -9.41 1.75
CA LYS A 2 12.66 -9.59 1.30
C LYS A 2 12.38 -8.50 0.26
N TYR A 3 12.15 -8.89 -1.00
CA TYR A 3 11.70 -7.95 -2.02
C TYR A 3 10.28 -7.53 -1.69
N ARG A 4 10.03 -6.21 -1.75
CA ARG A 4 8.68 -5.69 -1.60
C ARG A 4 7.91 -5.86 -2.89
N SER A 5 6.72 -6.41 -2.80
CA SER A 5 5.80 -6.49 -3.93
C SER A 5 5.29 -5.10 -4.32
N ARG A 6 4.78 -4.96 -5.55
CA ARG A 6 4.13 -3.71 -5.97
C ARG A 6 2.93 -3.37 -5.09
N THR A 7 2.18 -4.39 -4.64
CA THR A 7 1.03 -4.23 -3.75
C THR A 7 1.45 -3.70 -2.38
N GLU A 8 2.52 -4.25 -1.78
CA GLU A 8 3.08 -3.74 -0.52
C GLU A 8 3.52 -2.27 -0.67
N ILE A 9 4.14 -1.89 -1.80
CA ILE A 9 4.54 -0.49 -2.05
C ILE A 9 3.31 0.43 -2.18
N VAL A 10 2.28 -0.01 -2.92
CA VAL A 10 1.02 0.76 -3.05
C VAL A 10 0.38 0.97 -1.68
N ALA A 11 0.25 -0.09 -0.87
CA ALA A 11 -0.30 0.02 0.48
C ALA A 11 0.47 1.01 1.33
N MET A 12 1.81 0.94 1.34
CA MET A 12 2.65 1.89 2.07
C MET A 12 2.50 3.34 1.61
N VAL A 13 2.34 3.60 0.31
CA VAL A 13 2.12 4.96 -0.22
C VAL A 13 0.76 5.50 0.23
N LEU A 14 -0.29 4.68 0.13
CA LEU A 14 -1.65 5.06 0.53
C LEU A 14 -1.77 5.22 2.05
N GLU A 15 -1.09 4.42 2.85
CA GLU A 15 -1.02 4.63 4.31
C GLU A 15 -0.32 5.93 4.65
N ALA A 16 0.83 6.20 4.01
CA ALA A 16 1.61 7.41 4.25
C ALA A 16 0.86 8.69 3.88
N ALA A 17 -0.02 8.63 2.88
CA ALA A 17 -0.86 9.72 2.42
C ALA A 17 -2.23 9.80 3.12
N ASN A 18 -2.56 8.86 4.01
CA ASN A 18 -3.82 8.91 4.74
C ASN A 18 -3.86 10.15 5.65
N GLY A 19 -4.92 10.95 5.53
CA GLY A 19 -5.04 12.26 6.19
C GLY A 19 -4.22 13.39 5.57
N GLY A 20 -3.53 13.14 4.45
CA GLY A 20 -2.74 14.15 3.75
C GLY A 20 -1.25 14.11 4.09
N ALA A 21 -0.38 14.02 3.08
CA ALA A 21 1.06 14.07 3.24
C ALA A 21 1.78 14.68 2.03
N THR A 22 2.95 15.27 2.28
CA THR A 22 3.83 15.74 1.21
C THR A 22 4.57 14.58 0.55
N LYS A 23 5.05 14.79 -0.69
CA LYS A 23 5.92 13.83 -1.40
C LYS A 23 7.05 13.32 -0.52
N THR A 24 7.76 14.23 0.15
CA THR A 24 8.89 13.90 1.03
C THR A 24 8.46 12.94 2.15
N LYS A 25 7.35 13.24 2.84
CA LYS A 25 6.83 12.37 3.91
C LYS A 25 6.46 10.98 3.38
N ILE A 26 5.84 10.92 2.20
CA ILE A 26 5.49 9.66 1.54
C ILE A 26 6.75 8.88 1.14
N MET A 27 7.77 9.53 0.55
CA MET A 27 9.04 8.89 0.19
C MET A 27 9.70 8.22 1.39
N TYR A 28 9.83 8.95 2.51
CA TYR A 28 10.46 8.43 3.71
C TYR A 28 9.67 7.28 4.33
N LYS A 29 8.33 7.37 4.37
CA LYS A 29 7.48 6.31 4.92
C LYS A 29 7.42 5.08 4.02
N ALA A 30 7.41 5.26 2.71
CA ALA A 30 7.32 4.20 1.72
C ALA A 30 8.70 3.69 1.25
N PHE A 31 9.81 4.20 1.78
CA PHE A 31 11.18 3.89 1.34
C PHE A 31 11.34 3.94 -0.20
N LEU A 32 10.88 5.04 -0.81
CA LEU A 32 10.93 5.24 -2.27
C LEU A 32 11.91 6.36 -2.63
N SER A 33 12.61 6.19 -3.75
CA SER A 33 13.30 7.30 -4.40
C SER A 33 12.29 8.29 -4.99
N TYR A 34 12.74 9.49 -5.32
CA TYR A 34 11.88 10.51 -5.95
C TYR A 34 11.28 10.00 -7.28
N ALA A 35 12.11 9.36 -8.11
CA ALA A 35 11.68 8.80 -9.39
C ALA A 35 10.61 7.72 -9.20
N GLN A 36 10.84 6.78 -8.27
CA GLN A 36 9.88 5.73 -7.97
C GLN A 36 8.55 6.31 -7.46
N LEU A 37 8.61 7.25 -6.51
CA LEU A 37 7.38 7.86 -5.99
C LEU A 37 6.59 8.55 -7.12
N LYS A 38 7.25 9.24 -8.05
CA LYS A 38 6.57 9.92 -9.16
C LYS A 38 5.81 8.93 -10.05
N GLU A 39 6.41 7.79 -10.37
CA GLU A 39 5.75 6.74 -11.16
C GLU A 39 4.53 6.17 -10.43
N TYR A 40 4.68 5.84 -9.14
CA TYR A 40 3.57 5.35 -8.34
C TYR A 40 2.45 6.38 -8.20
N LEU A 41 2.77 7.65 -7.93
CA LEU A 41 1.76 8.70 -7.80
C LEU A 41 0.97 8.88 -9.11
N SER A 42 1.60 8.81 -10.28
CA SER A 42 0.89 8.88 -11.56
C SER A 42 -0.19 7.80 -11.66
N VAL A 43 0.21 6.54 -11.44
CA VAL A 43 -0.69 5.39 -11.52
C VAL A 43 -1.79 5.47 -10.47
N LEU A 44 -1.47 5.87 -9.24
CA LEU A 44 -2.46 5.96 -8.16
C LEU A 44 -3.48 7.08 -8.38
N ILE A 45 -3.07 8.20 -8.99
CA ILE A 45 -3.98 9.29 -9.36
C ILE A 45 -4.87 8.86 -10.51
N GLU A 46 -4.29 8.27 -11.56
CA GLU A 46 -5.05 7.74 -12.72
C GLU A 46 -6.10 6.71 -12.30
N ASN A 47 -5.84 5.96 -11.22
CA ASN A 47 -6.76 4.96 -10.68
C ASN A 47 -7.65 5.46 -9.54
N ASP A 48 -7.64 6.75 -9.23
CA ASP A 48 -8.44 7.38 -8.16
C ASP A 48 -8.19 6.74 -6.78
N LEU A 49 -6.97 6.31 -6.50
CA LEU A 49 -6.56 5.77 -5.19
C LEU A 49 -5.94 6.85 -4.30
N ILE A 50 -5.36 7.88 -4.92
CA ILE A 50 -4.79 9.04 -4.25
C ILE A 50 -5.16 10.30 -5.03
N GLU A 51 -5.46 11.38 -4.34
CA GLU A 51 -5.75 12.69 -4.92
C GLU A 51 -4.64 13.70 -4.59
N TYR A 52 -4.36 14.60 -5.52
CA TYR A 52 -3.57 15.79 -5.27
C TYR A 52 -4.50 16.90 -4.81
N ILE A 53 -4.26 17.45 -3.62
CA ILE A 53 -5.07 18.54 -3.09
C ILE A 53 -4.45 19.87 -3.58
N GLU A 54 -3.64 20.50 -2.73
CA GLU A 54 -2.89 21.73 -3.02
C GLU A 54 -1.61 21.74 -2.17
N GLY A 55 -0.66 22.64 -2.45
CA GLY A 55 0.53 22.82 -1.60
C GLY A 55 1.47 21.61 -1.56
N SER A 56 1.48 20.77 -2.60
CA SER A 56 2.25 19.51 -2.67
C SER A 56 1.79 18.40 -1.72
N VAL A 57 0.54 18.46 -1.26
CA VAL A 57 -0.09 17.44 -0.42
C VAL A 57 -0.88 16.45 -1.28
N TYR A 58 -0.67 15.17 -0.99
CA TYR A 58 -1.42 14.04 -1.53
C TYR A 58 -2.23 13.40 -0.42
N LYS A 59 -3.45 12.99 -0.75
CA LYS A 59 -4.36 12.36 0.21
C LYS A 59 -4.94 11.09 -0.37
N THR A 60 -5.01 10.04 0.44
CA THR A 60 -5.68 8.80 0.06
C THR A 60 -7.18 9.03 -0.08
N THR A 61 -7.74 8.62 -1.23
CA THR A 61 -9.17 8.76 -1.53
C THR A 61 -9.98 7.69 -0.78
N GLN A 62 -11.31 7.78 -0.84
CA GLN A 62 -12.17 6.73 -0.31
C GLN A 62 -11.92 5.36 -0.98
N LYS A 63 -11.65 5.34 -2.29
CA LYS A 63 -11.32 4.12 -3.02
C LYS A 63 -9.96 3.56 -2.59
N GLY A 64 -8.98 4.42 -2.33
CA GLY A 64 -7.70 4.05 -1.74
C GLY A 64 -7.84 3.44 -0.34
N LEU A 65 -8.74 3.95 0.49
CA LEU A 65 -9.01 3.37 1.82
C LEU A 65 -9.65 1.97 1.71
N VAL A 66 -10.55 1.76 0.74
CA VAL A 66 -11.12 0.42 0.47
C VAL A 66 -10.02 -0.55 0.02
N PHE A 67 -9.10 -0.10 -0.85
CA PHE A 67 -7.93 -0.91 -1.23
C PHE A 67 -7.12 -1.34 -0.01
N LEU A 68 -6.80 -0.41 0.90
CA LEU A 68 -6.02 -0.71 2.12
C LEU A 68 -6.71 -1.75 2.99
N LYS A 69 -8.03 -1.62 3.19
CA LYS A 69 -8.82 -2.60 3.94
C LYS A 69 -8.71 -3.99 3.30
N MET A 70 -8.97 -4.11 2.00
CA MET A 70 -8.89 -5.40 1.30
C MET A 70 -7.47 -5.99 1.35
N ASN A 71 -6.43 -5.15 1.22
CA ASN A 71 -5.05 -5.61 1.33
C ASN A 71 -4.76 -6.21 2.71
N SER A 72 -5.19 -5.54 3.78
CA SER A 72 -5.02 -6.07 5.15
C SER A 72 -5.76 -7.39 5.39
N GLU A 73 -6.99 -7.53 4.87
CA GLU A 73 -7.78 -8.77 4.99
C GLU A 73 -7.11 -9.93 4.24
N ILE A 74 -6.56 -9.68 3.05
CA ILE A 74 -5.82 -10.69 2.28
C ILE A 74 -4.53 -11.09 3.01
N GLU A 75 -3.78 -10.13 3.54
CA GLU A 75 -2.55 -10.41 4.31
C GLU A 75 -2.86 -11.27 5.54
N GLU A 76 -3.96 -11.00 6.25
CA GLU A 76 -4.40 -11.81 7.39
C GLU A 76 -4.74 -13.24 6.98
N LEU A 77 -5.48 -13.42 5.87
CA LEU A 77 -5.81 -14.74 5.33
C LEU A 77 -4.55 -15.55 4.97
N LEU A 78 -3.58 -14.89 4.32
CA LEU A 78 -2.31 -15.51 3.92
C LEU A 78 -1.37 -15.78 5.09
N ALA A 79 -1.52 -15.06 6.21
CA ALA A 79 -0.73 -15.27 7.42
C ALA A 79 -1.21 -16.47 8.25
N THR A 80 -2.39 -17.04 7.96
CA THR A 80 -2.84 -18.25 8.67
C THR A 80 -1.91 -19.43 8.36
N PRO A 81 -1.34 -20.10 9.38
CA PRO A 81 -0.51 -21.26 9.13
C PRO A 81 -1.39 -22.34 8.51
N THR A 82 -1.03 -22.80 7.31
CA THR A 82 -1.63 -23.96 6.66
C THR A 82 -1.73 -25.06 7.71
N ARG A 83 -2.95 -25.41 8.11
CA ARG A 83 -3.21 -26.50 9.05
C ARG A 83 -2.64 -27.76 8.41
N ASN A 84 -1.43 -28.13 8.80
CA ASN A 84 -0.81 -29.38 8.40
C ASN A 84 -1.74 -30.49 8.87
N TYR A 85 -2.50 -31.08 7.94
CA TYR A 85 -3.14 -32.36 8.14
C TYR A 85 -2.03 -33.41 8.23
N LYS A 86 -1.30 -33.44 9.35
CA LYS A 86 -0.55 -34.63 9.75
C LYS A 86 -1.58 -35.72 10.01
N THR A 87 -1.83 -36.47 8.95
CA THR A 87 -2.04 -37.91 8.90
C THR A 87 -2.78 -38.52 10.09
N ILE A 88 -4.06 -38.81 9.88
CA ILE A 88 -4.68 -39.98 10.52
C ILE A 88 -4.08 -41.21 9.81
N ILE A 89 -2.97 -41.73 10.33
CA ILE A 89 -2.62 -43.15 10.21
C ILE A 89 -2.01 -43.62 11.54
N ASN A 90 -2.88 -44.21 12.35
CA ASN A 90 -2.78 -45.49 13.07
C ASN A 90 -3.60 -45.43 14.35
#